data_AF-A0A3L7WGV6-F1
#
_entry.id   AF-A0A3L7WGV6-F1
#
_cell.length_a   1.000
_cell.length_b   1.000
_cell.length_c   1.000
_cell.angle_alpha   90.00
_cell.angle_beta   90.00
_cell.angle_gamma   90.00
#
_symmetry.space_group_name_H-M   'P 1'
#
loop_
_entity.id
_entity.type
_entity.pdbx_description
1 polymer ?
#
loop_
_entity_poly.entity_id
_entity_poly.type
_entity_poly.pdbx_seq_one_letter_code
_entity_poly.pdbx_strand_id
1 'polypeptide(L)'
;MAIITLLGAGSTVFAKNLLGDILSFPELANSEIRLFDIDPERLKTSEVVANKVAQALGAKPKIITTTDRKKALENADYSIAMFQVGGYKPSTLIDFDIPKKYGLRQTIADTLGIGGIMRGLRTIPVMLDMCRDMEEVAGDITFLNYVNPMAMNCWAMSR
;
A
#
# COMPACT_ATOMS: atom_id res chain seq x y z
N MET A 1 -17.37 7.76 -11.55
CA MET A 1 -15.95 8.19 -11.53
C MET A 1 -15.31 7.40 -10.42
N ALA A 2 -14.30 6.59 -10.71
CA ALA A 2 -13.75 5.68 -9.72
C ALA A 2 -13.01 6.45 -8.61
N ILE A 3 -13.17 6.02 -7.36
CA ILE A 3 -12.37 6.44 -6.21
C ILE A 3 -11.38 5.31 -5.91
N ILE A 4 -10.09 5.58 -6.16
CA ILE A 4 -9.00 4.61 -6.03
C ILE A 4 -8.07 5.08 -4.92
N THR A 5 -7.91 4.25 -3.89
CA THR A 5 -7.09 4.55 -2.72
C THR A 5 -5.80 3.73 -2.71
N LEU A 6 -4.65 4.41 -2.63
CA LEU A 6 -3.34 3.77 -2.49
C LEU A 6 -2.94 3.80 -1.01
N LEU A 7 -2.93 2.64 -0.35
CA LEU A 7 -2.55 2.48 1.05
C LEU A 7 -1.04 2.21 1.16
N GLY A 8 -0.30 3.13 1.80
CA GLY A 8 1.17 3.11 1.80
C GLY A 8 1.78 3.87 0.62
N ALA A 9 1.11 4.94 0.19
CA ALA A 9 1.48 5.75 -0.97
C ALA A 9 2.88 6.37 -0.86
N GLY A 10 3.48 6.44 0.33
CA GLY A 10 4.86 6.85 0.54
C GLY A 10 5.89 5.95 -0.14
N SER A 11 5.50 4.77 -0.65
CA SER A 11 6.29 4.03 -1.64
C SER A 11 6.22 4.71 -3.01
N THR A 12 6.82 5.91 -3.11
CA THR A 12 6.67 6.85 -4.23
C THR A 12 6.97 6.26 -5.59
N VAL A 13 8.02 5.43 -5.72
CA VAL A 13 8.37 4.80 -7.01
C VAL A 13 7.28 3.84 -7.46
N PHE A 14 6.72 3.07 -6.52
CA PHE A 14 5.64 2.14 -6.79
C PHE A 14 4.33 2.87 -7.10
N ALA A 15 4.01 3.92 -6.32
CA ALA A 15 2.86 4.79 -6.57
C ALA A 15 2.94 5.41 -7.97
N LYS A 16 4.10 5.93 -8.37
CA LYS A 16 4.33 6.49 -9.71
C LYS A 16 3.94 5.50 -10.82
N ASN A 17 4.38 4.25 -10.71
CA ASN A 17 4.12 3.24 -11.74
C ASN A 17 2.64 2.91 -11.81
N LEU A 18 1.98 2.66 -10.68
CA LEU A 18 0.54 2.41 -10.63
C LEU A 18 -0.27 3.59 -11.17
N LEU A 19 0.11 4.81 -10.83
CA LEU A 19 -0.54 6.02 -11.35
C LEU A 19 -0.33 6.17 -12.86
N GLY A 20 0.85 5.81 -13.36
CA GLY A 20 1.14 5.79 -14.79
C GLY A 20 0.21 4.84 -15.53
N ASP A 21 0.07 3.62 -15.00
CA ASP A 21 -0.81 2.60 -15.59
C ASP A 21 -2.28 3.06 -15.50
N ILE A 22 -2.78 3.36 -14.30
CA ILE A 22 -4.18 3.76 -14.06
C ILE A 22 -4.58 4.95 -14.93
N LEU A 23 -3.80 6.02 -14.93
CA LEU A 23 -4.16 7.26 -15.62
C LEU A 23 -3.96 7.20 -17.15
N SER A 24 -3.28 6.17 -17.66
CA SER A 24 -3.14 5.95 -19.09
C SER A 24 -4.40 5.39 -19.75
N PHE A 25 -5.31 4.79 -18.97
CA PHE A 25 -6.59 4.29 -19.46
C PHE A 25 -7.62 5.44 -19.49
N PRO A 26 -8.24 5.74 -20.65
CA PRO A 26 -9.22 6.82 -20.79
C PRO A 26 -10.38 6.76 -19.80
N GLU A 27 -10.83 5.55 -19.46
CA GLU A 27 -11.93 5.27 -18.53
C GLU A 27 -11.58 5.67 -17.08
N LEU A 28 -10.29 5.72 -16.75
CA LEU A 28 -9.77 6.00 -15.41
C LEU A 28 -9.01 7.33 -15.32
N ALA A 29 -8.77 8.03 -16.43
CA ALA A 29 -7.99 9.27 -16.48
C ALA A 29 -8.56 10.43 -15.64
N ASN A 30 -9.85 10.37 -15.30
CA ASN A 30 -10.52 11.38 -14.45
C ASN A 30 -10.86 10.84 -13.05
N SER A 31 -10.31 9.70 -12.64
CA SER A 31 -10.59 9.10 -11.31
C SER A 31 -10.17 10.02 -10.16
N GLU A 32 -10.81 9.84 -9.00
CA GLU A 32 -10.29 10.38 -7.74
C GLU A 32 -9.21 9.43 -7.21
N ILE A 33 -8.00 9.95 -7.06
CA ILE A 33 -6.84 9.23 -6.54
C ILE A 33 -6.58 9.70 -5.12
N ARG A 34 -6.68 8.79 -4.16
CA ARG A 34 -6.40 9.06 -2.75
C ARG A 34 -5.10 8.40 -2.35
N LEU A 35 -4.16 9.19 -1.89
CA LEU A 35 -2.87 8.73 -1.39
C LEU A 35 -2.93 8.74 0.13
N PHE A 36 -2.79 7.55 0.73
CA PHE A 36 -2.69 7.40 2.18
C PHE A 36 -1.30 6.91 2.57
N ASP A 37 -0.67 7.59 3.51
CA ASP A 37 0.51 7.10 4.24
C ASP A 37 0.50 7.67 5.66
N ILE A 38 1.18 6.99 6.58
CA ILE A 38 1.36 7.48 7.95
C ILE A 38 2.47 8.55 8.03
N ASP A 39 3.34 8.59 7.02
CA ASP A 39 4.45 9.53 6.91
C ASP A 39 4.08 10.71 5.99
N PRO A 40 3.87 11.92 6.55
CA PRO A 40 3.46 13.09 5.77
C PRO A 40 4.55 13.58 4.79
N GLU A 41 5.84 13.35 5.06
CA GLU A 41 6.92 13.78 4.18
C GLU A 41 6.99 12.91 2.92
N ARG A 42 6.88 11.59 3.10
CA ARG A 42 6.78 10.64 1.98
C ARG A 42 5.51 10.86 1.19
N LEU A 43 4.42 11.23 1.86
CA LEU A 43 3.16 11.54 1.21
C LEU A 43 3.25 12.77 0.33
N LYS A 44 3.84 13.87 0.82
CA LYS A 44 4.11 15.08 0.04
C LYS A 44 4.94 14.80 -1.22
N THR A 45 5.95 13.94 -1.09
CA THR A 45 6.76 13.50 -2.25
C THR A 45 5.90 12.79 -3.28
N SER A 46 4.99 11.92 -2.82
CA SER A 46 4.11 11.13 -3.69
C SER A 46 3.03 11.96 -4.35
N GLU A 47 2.52 12.99 -3.67
CA GLU A 47 1.60 14.00 -4.25
C GLU A 47 2.24 14.75 -5.42
N VAL A 48 3.48 15.22 -5.26
CA VAL A 48 4.22 15.92 -6.33
C VAL A 48 4.40 15.00 -7.53
N VAL A 49 4.76 13.74 -7.29
CA VAL A 49 4.94 12.75 -8.36
C VAL A 49 3.61 12.43 -9.04
N ALA A 50 2.52 12.26 -8.29
CA ALA A 50 1.19 12.00 -8.84
C ALA A 50 0.72 13.12 -9.78
N ASN A 51 0.88 14.38 -9.37
CA ASN A 51 0.54 15.53 -10.21
C ASN A 51 1.39 15.58 -11.49
N LYS A 52 2.69 15.27 -11.41
CA LYS A 52 3.56 15.21 -12.59
C LYS A 52 3.18 14.09 -13.55
N VAL A 53 2.81 12.92 -13.03
CA VAL A 53 2.34 11.79 -13.86
C VAL A 53 1.04 12.16 -14.57
N ALA A 54 0.08 12.74 -13.86
CA ALA A 54 -1.17 13.22 -14.45
C ALA A 54 -0.93 14.25 -15.57
N GLN A 55 -0.07 15.24 -15.31
CA GLN A 55 0.30 16.26 -16.29
C GLN A 55 0.95 15.64 -17.54
N ALA A 56 1.89 14.71 -17.37
CA ALA A 56 2.59 14.06 -18.47
C ALA A 56 1.66 13.23 -19.36
N LEU A 57 0.60 12.65 -18.78
CA LEU A 57 -0.40 11.86 -19.49
C LEU A 57 -1.58 12.69 -20.03
N GLY A 58 -1.65 13.99 -19.72
CA GLY A 58 -2.81 14.82 -20.04
C GLY A 58 -4.09 14.43 -19.29
N ALA A 59 -3.96 13.62 -18.23
CA ALA A 59 -5.06 13.17 -17.38
C ALA A 59 -5.46 14.27 -16.38
N LYS A 60 -6.70 14.23 -15.89
CA LYS A 60 -7.24 15.21 -14.93
C LYS A 60 -7.85 14.53 -13.70
N PRO A 61 -7.10 13.66 -12.99
CA PRO A 61 -7.60 13.06 -11.76
C PRO A 61 -7.74 14.11 -10.66
N LYS A 62 -8.64 13.84 -9.71
CA LYS A 62 -8.66 14.56 -8.44
C LYS A 62 -7.70 13.85 -7.49
N ILE A 63 -6.58 14.48 -7.14
CA ILE A 63 -5.59 13.90 -6.22
C ILE A 63 -5.86 14.43 -4.80
N ILE A 64 -6.00 13.51 -3.85
CA ILE A 64 -6.16 13.81 -2.42
C ILE A 64 -5.07 13.09 -1.65
N THR A 65 -4.48 13.75 -0.67
CA THR A 65 -3.55 13.12 0.28
C THR A 65 -4.09 13.21 1.70
N THR A 66 -3.90 12.17 2.49
CA THR A 66 -4.33 12.14 3.89
C THR A 66 -3.52 11.15 4.72
N THR A 67 -3.31 11.46 6.00
CA THR A 67 -2.80 10.53 7.01
C THR A 67 -3.92 9.86 7.82
N ASP A 68 -5.18 10.22 7.53
CA ASP A 68 -6.38 9.61 8.09
C ASP A 68 -6.89 8.51 7.15
N ARG A 69 -6.79 7.26 7.61
CA ARG A 69 -7.09 6.07 6.81
C ARG A 69 -8.57 5.94 6.48
N LYS A 70 -9.46 6.28 7.42
CA LYS A 70 -10.91 6.20 7.19
C LYS A 70 -11.35 7.22 6.15
N LYS A 71 -10.81 8.45 6.22
CA LYS A 71 -11.05 9.45 5.15
C LYS A 71 -10.52 9.01 3.79
N ALA A 72 -9.41 8.29 3.75
CA ALA A 72 -8.91 7.75 2.49
C ALA A 72 -9.88 6.71 1.91
N LEU A 73 -10.44 5.83 2.76
CA LEU A 73 -11.27 4.71 2.36
C LEU A 73 -12.75 5.05 2.14
N GLU A 74 -13.23 6.19 2.64
CA GLU A 74 -14.65 6.57 2.62
C GLU A 74 -15.26 6.54 1.20
N ASN A 75 -16.22 5.65 0.95
CA ASN A 75 -16.83 5.42 -0.38
C ASN A 75 -15.83 5.05 -1.50
N ALA A 76 -14.66 4.48 -1.19
CA ALA A 76 -13.72 4.04 -2.21
C ALA A 76 -14.25 2.81 -2.97
N ASP A 77 -14.08 2.80 -4.31
CA ASP A 77 -14.42 1.66 -5.16
C ASP A 77 -13.27 0.62 -5.17
N TYR A 78 -12.03 1.11 -5.10
CA TYR A 78 -10.82 0.30 -5.11
C TYR A 78 -9.85 0.73 -4.02
N SER A 79 -9.21 -0.24 -3.39
CA SER A 79 -8.05 -0.01 -2.54
C SER A 79 -6.85 -0.85 -3.00
N ILE A 80 -5.66 -0.25 -3.02
CA ILE A 80 -4.41 -0.91 -3.39
C ILE A 80 -3.45 -0.82 -2.22
N ALA A 81 -3.19 -1.93 -1.54
CA ALA A 81 -2.21 -2.00 -0.45
C ALA A 81 -0.80 -2.20 -0.98
N MET A 82 0.11 -1.29 -0.59
CA MET A 82 1.50 -1.22 -1.04
C MET A 82 2.46 -0.74 0.06
N PHE A 83 2.09 -0.98 1.32
CA PHE A 83 2.87 -0.58 2.49
C PHE A 83 3.86 -1.66 2.97
N GLN A 84 4.77 -1.27 3.86
CA GLN A 84 5.64 -2.17 4.59
C GLN A 84 5.68 -1.77 6.06
N VAL A 85 5.09 -2.59 6.93
CA VAL A 85 5.08 -2.34 8.38
C VAL A 85 6.51 -2.35 8.92
N GLY A 86 6.88 -1.23 9.55
CA GLY A 86 8.19 -1.01 10.16
C GLY A 86 9.35 -0.82 9.18
N GLY A 87 9.07 -0.68 7.89
CA GLY A 87 10.01 -0.26 6.84
C GLY A 87 11.26 -1.13 6.69
N TYR A 88 12.23 -0.63 5.92
CA TYR A 88 13.54 -1.26 5.80
C TYR A 88 14.30 -1.23 7.13
N LYS A 89 14.31 -0.05 7.77
CA LYS A 89 14.84 0.15 9.12
C LYS A 89 13.68 0.48 10.06
N PRO A 90 13.50 -0.26 11.17
CA PRO A 90 14.35 -1.37 11.63
C PRO A 90 13.94 -2.74 11.07
N SER A 91 12.73 -2.91 10.52
CA SER A 91 12.11 -4.23 10.42
C SER A 91 12.80 -5.19 9.46
N THR A 92 13.12 -4.78 8.22
CA THR A 92 13.86 -5.64 7.31
C THR A 92 15.21 -6.04 7.88
N LEU A 93 15.94 -5.10 8.49
CA LEU A 93 17.23 -5.44 9.12
C LEU A 93 17.07 -6.46 10.26
N ILE A 94 16.08 -6.28 11.13
CA ILE A 94 15.76 -7.24 12.19
C ILE A 94 15.46 -8.62 11.60
N ASP A 95 14.68 -8.67 10.50
CA ASP A 95 14.30 -9.91 9.84
C ASP A 95 15.51 -10.68 9.30
N PHE A 96 16.62 -9.99 9.00
CA PHE A 96 17.90 -10.58 8.59
C PHE A 96 18.83 -10.90 9.76
N ASP A 97 19.01 -9.94 10.66
CA ASP A 97 20.04 -9.96 11.69
C ASP A 97 19.75 -11.00 12.77
N ILE A 98 18.46 -11.19 13.12
CA ILE A 98 18.06 -12.22 14.09
C ILE A 98 18.39 -13.61 13.54
N PRO A 99 17.85 -14.08 12.39
CA PRO A 99 18.21 -15.39 11.84
C PRO A 99 19.71 -15.60 11.66
N LYS A 100 20.44 -14.57 11.22
CA LYS A 100 21.89 -14.62 11.04
C LYS A 100 22.63 -14.91 12.35
N LYS A 101 22.19 -14.34 13.48
CA LYS A 101 22.76 -14.63 14.81
C LYS A 101 22.64 -16.10 15.19
N TYR A 102 21.64 -16.81 14.68
CA TYR A 102 21.41 -18.24 14.92
C TYR A 102 21.92 -19.13 13.77
N GLY A 103 22.78 -18.62 12.90
CA GLY A 103 23.41 -19.40 11.84
C GLY A 103 22.59 -19.52 10.54
N LEU A 104 21.39 -18.94 10.48
CA LEU A 104 20.58 -18.93 9.27
C LEU A 104 20.88 -17.68 8.43
N ARG A 105 21.59 -17.87 7.31
CA ARG A 105 21.74 -16.84 6.29
C ARG A 105 20.64 -16.99 5.25
N GLN A 106 19.85 -15.94 5.08
CA GLN A 106 18.74 -15.87 4.14
C GLN A 106 18.97 -14.71 3.16
N THR A 107 18.28 -14.75 2.01
CA THR A 107 18.12 -13.59 1.13
C THR A 107 17.04 -12.67 1.72
N ILE A 108 16.29 -11.91 0.92
CA ILE A 108 15.33 -10.92 1.43
C ILE A 108 14.31 -11.47 2.43
N ALA A 109 13.90 -12.73 2.25
CA ALA A 109 12.98 -13.45 3.15
C ALA A 109 11.78 -12.59 3.59
N ASP A 110 11.24 -11.77 2.70
CA ASP A 110 10.08 -10.91 2.97
C ASP A 110 8.75 -11.68 2.89
N THR A 111 8.79 -12.84 2.24
CA THR A 111 7.61 -13.66 1.94
C THR A 111 7.67 -15.04 2.60
N LEU A 112 8.83 -15.68 2.57
CA LEU A 112 9.05 -17.05 3.04
C LEU A 112 10.20 -17.12 4.06
N GLY A 113 10.26 -18.24 4.80
CA GLY A 113 11.25 -18.44 5.85
C GLY A 113 10.94 -17.63 7.13
N ILE A 114 11.90 -17.61 8.05
CA ILE A 114 11.72 -16.97 9.36
C ILE A 114 11.48 -15.46 9.22
N GLY A 115 12.18 -14.78 8.30
CA GLY A 115 11.90 -13.38 7.96
C GLY A 115 10.46 -13.15 7.50
N GLY A 116 9.96 -14.03 6.63
CA GLY A 116 8.61 -13.91 6.07
C GLY A 116 7.54 -14.13 7.13
N ILE A 117 7.76 -15.08 8.05
CA ILE A 117 6.89 -15.33 9.20
C ILE A 117 6.87 -14.11 10.13
N MET A 118 8.04 -13.58 10.52
CA MET A 118 8.11 -12.38 11.37
C MET A 118 7.44 -11.17 10.73
N ARG A 119 7.62 -10.97 9.41
CA ARG A 119 6.92 -9.92 8.67
C ARG A 119 5.41 -10.13 8.63
N GLY A 120 4.96 -11.36 8.39
CA GLY A 120 3.54 -11.74 8.44
C GLY A 120 2.91 -11.41 9.80
N LEU A 121 3.56 -11.80 10.90
CA LEU A 121 3.10 -11.51 12.25
C LEU A 121 2.93 -10.01 12.54
N ARG A 122 3.78 -9.16 11.95
CA ARG A 122 3.63 -7.69 12.08
C ARG A 122 2.59 -7.09 11.14
N THR A 123 2.39 -7.70 9.98
CA THR A 123 1.58 -7.13 8.87
C THR A 123 0.12 -7.53 8.95
N ILE A 124 -0.17 -8.78 9.32
CA ILE A 124 -1.54 -9.33 9.37
C ILE A 124 -2.47 -8.46 10.25
N PRO A 125 -2.12 -8.05 11.47
CA PRO A 125 -3.02 -7.22 12.29
C PRO A 125 -3.37 -5.89 11.60
N VAL A 126 -2.39 -5.23 10.98
CA VAL A 126 -2.60 -3.97 10.24
C VAL A 126 -3.51 -4.20 9.04
N MET A 127 -3.32 -5.32 8.33
CA MET A 127 -4.16 -5.68 7.18
C MET A 127 -5.62 -5.91 7.60
N LEU A 128 -5.85 -6.66 8.69
CA LEU A 128 -7.20 -6.90 9.22
C LEU A 128 -7.87 -5.61 9.70
N ASP A 129 -7.12 -4.71 10.33
CA ASP A 129 -7.65 -3.39 10.71
C ASP A 129 -8.02 -2.54 9.48
N MET A 130 -7.27 -2.66 8.38
CA MET A 130 -7.65 -2.02 7.10
C MET A 130 -8.92 -2.61 6.51
N CYS A 131 -9.09 -3.94 6.56
CA CYS A 131 -10.34 -4.58 6.13
C CYS A 131 -11.54 -4.11 6.96
N ARG A 132 -11.39 -3.98 8.28
CA ARG A 132 -12.46 -3.44 9.14
C ARG A 132 -12.81 -2.00 8.82
N ASP A 133 -11.80 -1.15 8.59
CA ASP A 133 -12.06 0.22 8.17
C ASP A 133 -12.78 0.26 6.81
N MET A 134 -12.40 -0.61 5.87
CA MET A 134 -13.10 -0.77 4.60
C MET A 134 -14.55 -1.19 4.80
N GLU A 135 -14.83 -2.21 5.62
CA GLU A 135 -16.20 -2.65 5.92
C GLU A 135 -17.06 -1.55 6.58
N GLU A 136 -16.44 -0.67 7.37
CA GLU A 136 -17.12 0.41 8.08
C GLU A 136 -17.44 1.61 7.18
N VAL A 137 -16.47 2.03 6.35
CA VAL A 137 -16.56 3.31 5.61
C VAL A 137 -16.63 3.17 4.09
N ALA A 138 -16.35 1.99 3.56
CA ALA A 138 -16.50 1.67 2.14
C ALA A 138 -17.64 0.65 1.97
N GLY A 139 -18.42 0.81 0.90
CA GLY A 139 -19.47 -0.16 0.55
C GLY A 139 -18.87 -1.40 -0.08
N ASP A 140 -19.24 -1.66 -1.34
CA ASP A 140 -18.68 -2.75 -2.14
C ASP A 140 -17.30 -2.36 -2.71
N ILE A 141 -16.25 -2.52 -1.91
CA ILE A 141 -14.88 -2.17 -2.28
C ILE A 141 -14.07 -3.37 -2.75
N THR A 142 -13.34 -3.21 -3.85
CA THR A 142 -12.35 -4.20 -4.30
C THR A 142 -10.99 -3.92 -3.66
N PHE A 143 -10.51 -4.84 -2.82
CA PHE A 143 -9.21 -4.73 -2.18
C PHE A 143 -8.11 -5.52 -2.91
N LEU A 144 -7.10 -4.80 -3.42
CA LEU A 144 -5.96 -5.32 -4.17
C LEU A 144 -4.69 -5.28 -3.30
N ASN A 145 -4.10 -6.44 -3.02
CA ASN A 145 -2.94 -6.54 -2.13
C ASN A 145 -1.62 -6.75 -2.89
N TYR A 146 -0.69 -5.80 -2.79
CA TYR A 146 0.73 -5.93 -3.19
C TYR A 146 1.67 -6.11 -1.99
N VAL A 147 1.15 -6.24 -0.76
CA VAL A 147 1.95 -6.36 0.45
C VAL A 147 2.35 -7.81 0.69
N ASN A 148 3.66 -8.04 0.79
CA ASN A 148 4.23 -9.28 1.28
C ASN A 148 4.12 -9.42 2.81
N PRO A 149 3.97 -10.64 3.35
CA PRO A 149 3.88 -11.93 2.64
C PRO A 149 2.48 -12.19 2.04
N MET A 150 2.36 -12.22 0.71
CA MET A 150 1.05 -12.26 0.05
C MET A 150 0.19 -13.44 0.48
N ALA A 151 0.73 -14.67 0.47
CA ALA A 151 -0.04 -15.86 0.82
C ALA A 151 -0.59 -15.80 2.25
N MET A 152 0.26 -15.46 3.23
CA MET A 152 -0.16 -15.36 4.64
C MET A 152 -1.16 -14.21 4.86
N ASN A 153 -0.95 -13.06 4.22
CA ASN A 153 -1.88 -11.93 4.31
C ASN A 153 -3.24 -12.29 3.72
N CYS A 154 -3.27 -12.88 2.52
CA CYS A 154 -4.53 -13.29 1.88
C CYS A 154 -5.25 -14.38 2.67
N TRP A 155 -4.53 -15.37 3.22
CA TRP A 155 -5.13 -16.39 4.09
C TRP A 155 -5.69 -15.81 5.39
N ALA A 156 -5.08 -14.77 5.93
CA ALA A 156 -5.58 -14.12 7.13
C ALA A 156 -6.85 -13.30 6.84
N MET A 157 -6.91 -12.59 5.71
CA MET A 157 -8.10 -11.83 5.30
C MET A 157 -9.26 -12.71 4.87
N SER A 158 -9.00 -13.94 4.39
CA SER A 158 -10.04 -14.85 3.89
C SER A 158 -10.67 -15.73 4.98
N ARG A 159 -10.38 -15.49 6.26
CA ARG A 159 -10.84 -16.30 7.40
C ARG A 159 -11.63 -15.47 8.37
#